data_AF-A0A3M0HTX4-F1
#
_entry.id   AF-A0A3M0HTX4-F1
#
_cell.length_a   1.000
_cell.length_b   1.000
_cell.length_c   1.000
_cell.angle_alpha   90.00
_cell.angle_beta   90.00
_cell.angle_gamma   90.00
#
_symmetry.space_group_name_H-M   'P 1'
#
loop_
_entity.id
_entity.type
_entity.pdbx_description
1 polymer ?
#
loop_
_entity_poly.entity_id
_entity_poly.type
_entity_poly.pdbx_seq_one_letter_code
_entity_poly.pdbx_strand_id
1 'polypeptide(L)' 'VGGAGFGQTIRSINGSLECDGRNPAQVQSRVDAYQRFTQILGVSPGGNLYC' A
#
# COMPACT_ATOMS: atom_id res chain seq x y z
N VAL A 1 11.58 14.31 -0.45
CA VAL A 1 10.24 13.79 -0.82
C VAL A 1 9.57 13.34 0.47
N GLY A 2 8.42 13.91 0.82
CA GLY A 2 7.74 13.63 2.09
C GLY A 2 7.41 12.14 2.22
N GLY A 3 7.45 11.59 3.43
CA GLY A 3 7.34 10.16 3.74
C GLY A 3 6.01 9.48 3.41
N ALA A 4 5.22 10.01 2.47
CA ALA A 4 4.03 9.37 1.95
C ALA A 4 4.42 8.33 0.89
N GLY A 5 4.01 7.08 1.11
CA GLY A 5 4.12 5.98 0.15
C GLY A 5 2.77 5.36 -0.16
N PHE A 6 2.77 4.16 -0.76
CA PHE A 6 1.54 3.48 -1.17
C PHE A 6 0.54 3.26 -0.01
N GLY A 7 1.00 3.20 1.24
CA GLY A 7 0.14 3.14 2.42
C GLY A 7 -0.82 4.33 2.54
N GLN A 8 -0.45 5.53 2.04
CA GLN A 8 -1.35 6.68 2.01
C GLN A 8 -2.45 6.53 0.95
N THR A 9 -2.16 5.83 -0.14
CA THR A 9 -3.18 5.46 -1.13
C THR A 9 -4.20 4.51 -0.49
N ILE A 10 -3.76 3.48 0.23
CA ILE A 10 -4.65 2.58 0.96
C ILE A 10 -5.48 3.36 1.99
N ARG A 11 -4.83 4.25 2.75
CA ARG A 11 -5.48 5.11 3.75
C ARG A 11 -6.56 6.01 3.13
N SER A 12 -6.30 6.58 1.96
CA SER A 12 -7.25 7.44 1.26
C SER A 12 -8.43 6.68 0.67
N ILE A 13 -8.23 5.41 0.28
CA ILE A 13 -9.30 4.56 -0.29
C ILE A 13 -10.23 4.04 0.80
N ASN A 14 -9.68 3.43 1.86
CA ASN A 14 -10.48 2.77 2.89
C ASN A 14 -9.77 2.67 4.24
N GLY A 15 -8.98 3.68 4.59
CA GLY A 15 -8.12 3.63 5.77
C GLY A 15 -8.86 3.48 7.09
N SER A 16 -10.10 3.95 7.17
CA SER A 16 -10.96 3.77 8.34
C SER A 16 -11.32 2.30 8.60
N LEU A 17 -11.26 1.42 7.61
CA LEU A 17 -11.57 0.00 7.78
C LEU A 17 -10.33 -0.90 7.69
N GLU A 18 -9.26 -0.42 7.05
CA GLU A 18 -8.12 -1.28 6.71
C GLU A 18 -6.84 -0.94 7.47
N CYS A 19 -6.53 0.34 7.67
CA CYS A 19 -5.28 0.79 8.28
C CYS A 19 -5.29 0.68 9.81
N ASP A 20 -4.14 0.94 10.42
CA ASP A 20 -3.92 0.98 11.87
C ASP A 20 -4.26 -0.38 12.52
N GLY A 21 -3.99 -1.47 11.80
CA GLY A 21 -4.21 -2.84 12.24
C GLY A 21 -5.66 -3.34 12.14
N ARG A 22 -6.58 -2.56 11.56
CA ARG A 22 -8.01 -2.92 11.48
C ARG A 22 -8.28 -4.08 10.53
N ASN A 23 -7.62 -4.11 9.38
CA ASN A 23 -7.68 -5.25 8.46
C ASN A 23 -6.32 -5.51 7.77
N PRO A 24 -5.35 -6.12 8.49
CA PRO A 24 -4.00 -6.35 7.98
C PRO A 24 -3.98 -7.23 6.72
N ALA A 25 -4.89 -8.19 6.62
CA ALA A 25 -4.99 -9.09 5.47
C ALA A 25 -5.36 -8.32 4.19
N GLN A 26 -6.28 -7.36 4.28
CA GLN A 26 -6.67 -6.53 3.13
C GLN A 26 -5.54 -5.58 2.72
N VAL A 27 -4.83 -4.98 3.69
CA VAL A 27 -3.65 -4.16 3.42
C VAL A 27 -2.58 -4.98 2.70
N GLN A 28 -2.27 -6.19 3.18
CA GLN A 28 -1.31 -7.09 2.54
C GLN A 28 -1.73 -7.41 1.10
N SER A 29 -2.99 -7.75 0.87
CA SER A 29 -3.51 -8.04 -0.48
C SER A 29 -3.32 -6.86 -1.44
N ARG A 30 -3.53 -5.62 -0.97
CA ARG A 30 -3.27 -4.42 -1.79
C ARG A 30 -1.78 -4.22 -2.07
N VAL A 31 -0.92 -4.43 -1.08
CA VAL A 31 0.53 -4.32 -1.24
C VAL A 31 1.06 -5.36 -2.21
N ASP A 32 0.60 -6.61 -2.12
CA ASP A 32 1.00 -7.69 -3.02
C ASP A 32 0.61 -7.38 -4.48
N ALA A 33 -0.61 -6.87 -4.70
CA ALA A 33 -1.07 -6.45 -6.02
C ALA A 33 -0.23 -5.27 -6.56
N TYR A 34 0.06 -4.28 -5.72
CA TYR A 34 0.90 -3.14 -6.09
C TYR A 34 2.32 -3.58 -6.46
N GLN A 35 2.94 -4.45 -5.68
CA GLN A 35 4.26 -4.99 -5.96
C GLN A 35 4.27 -5.76 -7.28
N ARG A 36 3.27 -6.60 -7.52
CA ARG A 36 3.12 -7.30 -8.81
C ARG A 36 3.05 -6.33 -9.99
N PHE A 37 2.29 -5.24 -9.88
CA PHE A 37 2.23 -4.24 -10.95
C PHE A 37 3.56 -3.53 -11.16
N THR A 38 4.25 -3.15 -10.09
CA THR A 38 5.56 -2.48 -10.18
C THR A 38 6.61 -3.39 -10.83
N GLN A 39 6.54 -4.70 -10.55
CA GLN A 39 7.40 -5.69 -11.18
C GLN A 39 7.12 -5.81 -12.68
N ILE A 40 5.85 -5.86 -13.09
CA ILE A 40 5.46 -5.91 -14.52
C ILE A 40 5.94 -4.65 -15.26
N LEU A 41 5.85 -3.49 -14.60
CA LEU A 41 6.22 -2.20 -15.19
C LEU A 41 7.73 -1.91 -15.11
N GLY A 42 8.52 -2.74 -14.43
CA GLY A 42 9.96 -2.53 -14.25
C GLY A 42 10.32 -1.30 -13.42
N VAL A 43 9.44 -0.89 -12.50
CA VAL A 43 9.65 0.27 -11.62
C VAL A 43 9.79 -0.15 -10.17
N SER A 44 10.45 0.68 -9.35
CA SER A 44 10.55 0.44 -7.91
C SER A 44 9.21 0.77 -7.21
N PRO A 45 8.70 -0.09 -6.31
CA PRO A 45 7.49 0.20 -5.52
C PRO A 45 7.70 1.31 -4.47
N GLY A 46 8.95 1.69 -4.17
CA GLY A 46 9.24 2.68 -3.13
C GLY A 46 9.01 2.15 -1.70
N GLY A 47 9.04 3.06 -0.72
CA GLY A 47 8.84 2.76 0.70
C GLY A 47 7.45 3.13 1.22
N ASN A 48 7.20 2.92 2.52
CA ASN A 48 5.93 3.25 3.19
C ASN A 48 4.70 2.64 2.49
N LEU A 49 4.79 1.34 2.16
CA LEU A 49 3.75 0.61 1.44
C LEU A 49 2.52 0.27 2.30
N TYR A 50 2.71 0.23 3.61
CA TYR A 50 1.70 -0.18 4.56
C TYR A 50 1.09 1.03 5.28
N CYS A 51 -0.16 0.83 5.68
CA CYS A 51 -0.88 1.58 6.69
C CYS A 51 -1.55 0.55 7.61
#